data_AF-A0A5N5SJ51-F1
#
_entry.id   AF-A0A5N5SJ51-F1
#
_cell.length_a   1.000
_cell.length_b   1.000
_cell.length_c   1.000
_cell.angle_alpha   90.00
_cell.angle_beta   90.00
_cell.angle_gamma   90.00
#
_symmetry.space_group_name_H-M   'P 1'
#
loop_
_entity.id
_entity.type
_entity.pdbx_description
1 polymer ?
#
loop_
_entity_poly.entity_id
_entity_poly.type
_entity_poly.pdbx_seq_one_letter_code
_entity_poly.pdbx_strand_id
1 'polypeptide(L)'
;FINRDLKDQLHLMGVNIGFAFIAGSAVIICTDFESITKDRHTCVVLGTLLQFFYGALGFWGVAIGHASFRAITRGVIGGNLIPACMMCWGVSLLLTGIPFIEFLEDLGTDPRCFISWENVPKYPILHTTNSLLNLLNVLRNCYSYQSINTSTQEGKSNR
;
A
#
# COMPACT_ATOMS: atom_id res chain seq x y z
N PHE A 1 -11.17 3.55 24.79
CA PHE A 1 -9.93 3.02 25.36
C PHE A 1 -9.09 2.42 24.25
N ILE A 2 -8.28 3.25 23.58
CA ILE A 2 -7.28 2.84 22.58
C ILE A 2 -5.96 3.39 23.11
N ASN A 3 -4.98 2.51 23.32
CA ASN A 3 -3.73 2.85 23.98
C ASN A 3 -3.02 4.01 23.26
N ARG A 4 -2.50 4.94 24.06
CA ARG A 4 -1.76 6.14 23.63
C ARG A 4 -0.31 5.84 23.21
N ASP A 5 0.10 4.57 23.24
CA ASP A 5 1.48 4.20 22.97
C ASP A 5 1.76 4.16 21.46
N LEU A 6 2.84 4.82 21.03
CA LEU A 6 3.30 4.85 19.64
C LEU A 6 3.54 3.43 19.13
N LYS A 7 4.09 2.59 20.01
CA LYS A 7 4.45 1.20 19.70
C LYS A 7 3.21 0.39 19.33
N ASP A 8 2.12 0.58 20.05
CA ASP A 8 0.85 -0.12 19.77
C ASP A 8 0.26 0.34 18.44
N GLN A 9 0.32 1.64 18.13
CA GLN A 9 -0.18 2.17 16.85
C GLN A 9 0.65 1.66 15.67
N LEU A 10 1.98 1.70 15.78
CA LEU A 10 2.87 1.20 14.73
C LEU A 10 2.70 -0.31 14.53
N HIS A 11 2.57 -1.06 15.62
CA HIS A 11 2.32 -2.50 15.57
C HIS A 11 1.00 -2.81 14.86
N LEU A 12 -0.07 -2.08 15.20
CA LEU A 12 -1.37 -2.26 14.58
C LEU A 12 -1.36 -1.89 13.08
N MET A 13 -0.62 -0.85 12.68
CA MET A 13 -0.40 -0.54 11.27
C MET A 13 0.38 -1.64 10.55
N GLY A 14 1.41 -2.21 11.22
CA GLY A 14 2.19 -3.34 10.70
C GLY A 14 1.35 -4.60 10.51
N VAL A 15 0.41 -4.88 11.42
CA VAL A 15 -0.54 -5.99 11.28
C VAL A 15 -1.44 -5.79 10.05
N ASN A 16 -1.89 -4.57 9.76
CA ASN A 16 -2.67 -4.29 8.54
C ASN A 16 -1.86 -4.51 7.26
N ILE A 17 -0.57 -4.15 7.24
CA ILE A 17 0.35 -4.46 6.13
C ILE A 17 0.48 -5.97 5.98
N GLY A 18 0.75 -6.69 7.06
CA GLY A 18 0.86 -8.15 7.04
C GLY A 18 -0.41 -8.82 6.51
N PHE A 19 -1.57 -8.33 6.94
CA PHE A 19 -2.86 -8.81 6.45
C PHE A 19 -3.04 -8.56 4.95
N ALA A 20 -2.76 -7.33 4.47
CA ALA A 20 -2.86 -7.00 3.05
C ALA A 20 -1.90 -7.86 2.20
N PHE A 21 -0.68 -8.13 2.71
CA PHE A 21 0.29 -8.98 2.04
C PHE A 21 -0.15 -10.44 1.96
N ILE A 22 -0.65 -11.01 3.07
CA ILE A 22 -1.15 -12.40 3.09
C ILE A 22 -2.37 -12.53 2.20
N ALA A 23 -3.31 -11.59 2.25
CA ALA A 23 -4.49 -11.60 1.41
C ALA A 23 -4.14 -11.47 -0.07
N GLY A 24 -3.25 -10.54 -0.44
CA GLY A 24 -2.75 -10.41 -1.81
C GLY A 24 -2.02 -11.68 -2.29
N SER A 25 -1.22 -12.30 -1.42
CA SER A 25 -0.53 -13.56 -1.71
C SER A 25 -1.50 -14.74 -1.85
N ALA A 26 -2.59 -14.77 -1.10
CA ALA A 26 -3.63 -15.78 -1.29
C ALA A 26 -4.32 -15.62 -2.65
N VAL A 27 -4.63 -14.39 -3.04
CA VAL A 27 -5.27 -14.08 -4.33
C VAL A 27 -4.38 -14.45 -5.52
N ILE A 28 -3.07 -14.16 -5.46
CA ILE A 28 -2.16 -14.56 -6.56
C ILE A 28 -2.08 -16.09 -6.68
N ILE A 29 -2.06 -16.83 -5.56
CA ILE A 29 -2.10 -18.30 -5.59
C ILE A 29 -3.43 -18.78 -6.19
N CYS A 30 -4.55 -18.11 -5.91
CA CYS A 30 -5.83 -18.43 -6.54
C CYS A 30 -5.81 -18.23 -8.06
N THR A 31 -5.03 -17.28 -8.58
CA THR A 31 -4.94 -17.04 -10.03
C THR A 31 -4.19 -18.14 -10.80
N ASP A 32 -3.42 -18.99 -10.11
CA ASP A 32 -2.69 -20.11 -10.73
C ASP A 32 -3.60 -21.33 -11.01
N PHE A 33 -4.82 -21.38 -10.47
CA PHE A 33 -5.75 -22.47 -10.74
C PHE A 33 -6.45 -22.28 -12.09
N GLU A 34 -6.16 -23.17 -13.03
CA GLU A 34 -6.73 -23.16 -14.39
C GLU A 34 -8.28 -23.25 -14.41
N SER A 35 -8.88 -23.82 -13.36
CA SER A 35 -10.34 -23.85 -13.18
C SER A 35 -10.96 -22.48 -13.00
N ILE A 36 -10.20 -21.52 -12.45
CA ILE A 36 -10.63 -20.16 -12.12
C ILE A 36 -10.40 -19.24 -13.31
N THR A 37 -9.34 -19.49 -14.07
CA THR A 37 -8.96 -18.70 -15.26
C THR A 37 -9.93 -18.85 -16.43
N LYS A 38 -10.70 -19.94 -16.49
CA LYS A 38 -11.68 -20.18 -17.57
C LYS A 38 -12.88 -19.23 -17.51
N ASP A 39 -13.23 -18.74 -16.32
CA ASP A 39 -14.35 -17.83 -16.14
C ASP A 39 -13.87 -16.38 -16.13
N ARG A 40 -14.24 -15.63 -17.19
CA ARG A 40 -13.89 -14.20 -17.33
C ARG A 40 -14.29 -13.38 -16.11
N HIS A 41 -15.50 -13.59 -15.60
CA HIS A 41 -16.00 -12.84 -14.44
C HIS A 41 -15.16 -13.07 -13.18
N THR A 42 -14.72 -14.31 -12.97
CA THR A 42 -13.89 -14.68 -11.82
C THR A 42 -12.49 -14.09 -11.94
N CYS A 43 -11.89 -14.10 -13.14
CA CYS A 43 -10.62 -13.42 -13.39
C CYS A 43 -10.69 -11.92 -13.09
N VAL A 44 -11.76 -11.24 -13.51
CA VAL A 44 -11.94 -9.80 -13.26
C VAL A 44 -12.03 -9.50 -11.76
N VAL A 45 -12.77 -10.32 -11.01
CA VAL A 45 -12.87 -10.18 -9.56
C VAL A 45 -11.51 -10.40 -8.89
N LEU A 46 -10.77 -11.44 -9.28
CA LEU A 46 -9.45 -11.70 -8.68
C LEU A 46 -8.41 -10.64 -9.05
N GLY A 47 -8.39 -10.17 -10.29
CA GLY A 47 -7.47 -9.12 -10.74
C GLY A 47 -7.71 -7.79 -10.03
N THR A 48 -8.97 -7.42 -9.80
CA THR A 48 -9.33 -6.21 -9.04
C THR A 48 -9.02 -6.35 -7.55
N LEU A 49 -9.26 -7.54 -6.98
CA LEU A 49 -8.94 -7.84 -5.59
C LEU A 49 -7.43 -7.83 -5.34
N LEU A 50 -6.65 -8.35 -6.28
CA LEU A 50 -5.19 -8.28 -6.29
C LEU A 50 -4.71 -6.83 -6.28
N GLN A 51 -5.22 -6.01 -7.20
CA GLN A 51 -4.88 -4.59 -7.29
C GLN A 51 -5.24 -3.83 -6.00
N PHE A 52 -6.35 -4.18 -5.37
CA PHE A 52 -6.79 -3.57 -4.11
C PHE A 52 -5.84 -3.89 -2.95
N PHE A 53 -5.48 -5.16 -2.76
CA PHE A 53 -4.59 -5.56 -1.67
C PHE A 53 -3.17 -5.01 -1.85
N TYR A 54 -2.61 -5.06 -3.06
CA TYR A 54 -1.29 -4.49 -3.32
C TYR A 54 -1.28 -2.95 -3.28
N GLY A 55 -2.36 -2.29 -3.72
CA GLY A 55 -2.53 -0.86 -3.55
C GLY A 55 -2.57 -0.47 -2.06
N ALA A 56 -3.39 -1.17 -1.28
CA ALA A 56 -3.50 -0.97 0.17
C ALA A 56 -2.15 -1.18 0.87
N LEU A 57 -1.40 -2.21 0.48
CA LEU A 57 -0.05 -2.46 0.99
C LEU A 57 0.87 -1.24 0.79
N GLY A 58 0.84 -0.62 -0.40
CA GLY A 58 1.61 0.59 -0.71
C GLY A 58 1.20 1.79 0.15
N PHE A 59 -0.10 2.07 0.27
CA PHE A 59 -0.61 3.18 1.08
C PHE A 59 -0.31 3.00 2.57
N TRP A 60 -0.45 1.78 3.11
CA TRP A 60 -0.08 1.48 4.49
C TRP A 60 1.43 1.66 4.72
N GLY A 61 2.28 1.29 3.76
CA GLY A 61 3.72 1.56 3.82
C GLY A 61 4.03 3.06 3.93
N VAL A 62 3.36 3.89 3.13
CA VAL A 62 3.48 5.35 3.20
C VAL A 62 2.97 5.92 4.52
N ALA A 63 1.86 5.39 5.04
CA ALA A 63 1.31 5.81 6.31
C ALA A 63 2.27 5.53 7.47
N ILE A 64 2.90 4.35 7.50
CA ILE A 64 3.93 4.01 8.51
C ILE A 64 5.16 4.90 8.34
N GLY A 65 5.68 5.07 7.13
CA GLY A 65 6.83 5.93 6.89
C GLY A 65 6.58 7.38 7.35
N HIS A 66 5.39 7.91 7.07
CA HIS A 66 4.98 9.23 7.52
C HIS A 66 4.80 9.32 9.05
N ALA A 67 4.21 8.31 9.68
CA ALA A 67 4.06 8.25 11.13
C ALA A 67 5.41 8.21 11.84
N SER A 68 6.34 7.38 11.36
CA SER A 68 7.72 7.28 11.88
C SER A 68 8.48 8.59 11.72
N PHE A 69 8.40 9.23 10.55
CA PHE A 69 9.05 10.52 10.31
C PHE A 69 8.50 11.62 11.25
N ARG A 70 7.18 11.67 11.45
CA ARG A 70 6.55 12.65 12.34
C ARG A 70 6.92 12.41 13.81
N ALA A 71 7.06 11.15 14.21
CA ALA A 71 7.51 10.79 15.55
C ALA A 71 8.94 11.29 15.82
N ILE A 72 9.85 11.14 14.85
CA ILE A 72 11.25 11.59 14.96
C ILE A 72 11.36 13.12 14.96
N THR A 73 10.68 13.79 14.03
CA THR A 73 10.88 15.25 13.81
C THR A 73 10.12 16.15 14.78
N ARG A 74 8.93 15.76 15.21
CA ARG A 74 8.06 16.61 16.04
C ARG A 74 7.97 16.14 17.49
N GLY A 75 8.44 14.93 17.81
CA GLY A 75 8.23 14.32 19.13
C GLY A 75 6.75 14.15 19.51
N VAL A 76 5.82 14.40 18.58
CA VAL A 76 4.38 14.31 18.83
C VAL A 76 3.93 12.89 18.60
N ILE A 77 3.56 12.24 19.70
CA ILE A 77 3.21 10.83 19.78
C ILE A 77 1.69 10.70 19.87
N GLY A 78 1.10 10.21 18.78
CA GLY A 78 -0.26 9.67 18.77
C GLY A 78 -1.35 10.57 18.21
N GLY A 79 -2.40 9.92 17.69
CA GLY A 79 -3.73 10.53 17.59
C GLY A 79 -4.68 9.97 16.53
N ASN A 80 -4.19 9.39 15.43
CA ASN A 80 -5.00 9.33 14.22
C ASN A 80 -4.92 7.99 13.46
N LEU A 81 -5.10 6.86 14.16
CA LEU A 81 -5.13 5.54 13.51
C LEU A 81 -6.41 5.32 12.68
N ILE A 82 -7.56 5.78 13.15
CA ILE A 82 -8.85 5.67 12.44
C ILE A 82 -8.83 6.39 11.07
N PRO A 83 -8.45 7.69 10.98
CA PRO A 83 -8.40 8.36 9.69
C PRO A 83 -7.29 7.79 8.78
N ALA A 84 -6.18 7.30 9.35
CA ALA A 84 -5.16 6.60 8.56
C ALA A 84 -5.72 5.30 7.95
N CYS A 85 -6.51 4.55 8.72
CA CYS A 85 -7.16 3.33 8.28
C CYS A 85 -8.18 3.62 7.15
N MET A 86 -9.03 4.62 7.34
CA MET A 86 -10.01 5.05 6.32
C MET A 86 -9.33 5.54 5.05
N MET A 87 -8.22 6.29 5.14
CA MET A 87 -7.50 6.73 3.96
C MET A 87 -6.78 5.56 3.26
N CYS A 88 -6.08 4.69 3.99
CA CYS A 88 -5.32 3.61 3.34
C CYS A 88 -6.24 2.61 2.63
N TRP A 89 -7.33 2.19 3.28
CA TRP A 89 -8.29 1.28 2.65
C TRP A 89 -9.18 1.98 1.63
N GLY A 90 -9.70 3.17 1.96
CA GLY A 90 -10.64 3.90 1.11
C GLY A 90 -10.01 4.43 -0.18
N VAL A 91 -8.81 5.01 -0.10
CA VAL A 91 -8.10 5.49 -1.30
C VAL A 91 -7.72 4.33 -2.20
N SER A 92 -7.34 3.18 -1.65
CA SER A 92 -7.06 1.97 -2.43
C SER A 92 -8.30 1.49 -3.18
N LEU A 93 -9.47 1.54 -2.55
CA LEU A 93 -10.74 1.14 -3.17
C LEU A 93 -11.17 2.12 -4.27
N LEU A 94 -10.99 3.42 -4.06
CA LEU A 94 -11.25 4.42 -5.10
C LEU A 94 -10.31 4.23 -6.30
N LEU A 95 -9.03 3.98 -6.04
CA LEU A 95 -8.04 3.79 -7.08
C LEU A 95 -8.28 2.52 -7.90
N THR A 96 -8.79 1.45 -7.28
CA THR A 96 -9.19 0.23 -8.00
C THR A 96 -10.50 0.38 -8.74
N GLY A 97 -11.36 1.32 -8.36
CA GLY A 97 -12.63 1.60 -9.03
C GLY A 97 -12.47 2.31 -10.38
N ILE A 98 -11.48 3.20 -10.52
CA ILE A 98 -11.20 3.95 -11.76
C ILE A 98 -11.07 3.04 -13.01
N PRO A 99 -10.20 2.00 -13.02
CA PRO A 99 -10.08 1.11 -14.18
C PRO A 99 -11.36 0.34 -14.49
N PHE A 100 -12.19 0.09 -13.48
CA PHE A 100 -13.47 -0.59 -13.65
C PHE A 100 -14.47 0.26 -14.44
N ILE A 101 -14.39 1.59 -14.31
CA ILE A 101 -15.28 2.52 -15.01
C ILE A 101 -14.77 2.79 -16.44
N GLU A 102 -13.46 2.94 -16.62
CA GLU A 102 -12.89 3.37 -17.90
C GLU A 102 -12.57 2.23 -18.87
N PHE A 103 -12.23 1.02 -18.38
CA PHE A 103 -11.68 -0.06 -19.20
C PHE A 103 -12.44 -1.38 -19.08
N LEU A 104 -13.73 -1.35 -18.73
CA LEU A 104 -14.55 -2.54 -18.45
C LEU A 104 -14.45 -3.65 -19.52
N GLU A 105 -14.29 -3.29 -20.79
CA GLU A 105 -14.20 -4.23 -21.91
C GLU A 105 -12.85 -4.97 -21.99
N ASP A 106 -11.76 -4.36 -21.51
CA ASP A 106 -10.41 -4.93 -21.52
C ASP A 106 -10.09 -5.72 -20.24
N LEU A 107 -10.91 -5.58 -19.19
CA LEU A 107 -10.74 -6.31 -17.94
C LEU A 107 -10.95 -7.83 -18.15
N GLY A 108 -9.98 -8.61 -17.65
CA GLY A 108 -10.03 -10.08 -17.65
C GLY A 108 -9.62 -10.75 -18.96
N THR A 109 -9.01 -10.01 -19.88
CA THR A 109 -8.44 -10.53 -21.13
C THR A 109 -7.10 -11.26 -20.94
N ASP A 110 -6.48 -11.11 -19.77
CA ASP A 110 -5.18 -11.71 -19.46
C ASP A 110 -5.33 -13.16 -18.97
N PRO A 111 -4.59 -14.14 -19.55
CA PRO A 111 -4.63 -15.54 -19.15
C PRO A 111 -4.09 -15.79 -17.73
N ARG A 112 -3.54 -14.78 -17.05
CA ARG A 112 -3.18 -14.85 -15.61
C ARG A 112 -4.15 -14.10 -14.71
N CYS A 113 -5.36 -13.79 -15.20
CA CYS A 113 -6.35 -12.97 -14.51
C CYS A 113 -5.80 -11.61 -14.05
N PHE A 114 -4.78 -11.08 -14.72
CA PHE A 114 -4.28 -9.73 -14.45
C PHE A 114 -5.24 -8.68 -15.02
N ILE A 115 -5.20 -7.46 -14.48
CA ILE A 115 -6.27 -6.46 -14.71
C ILE A 115 -6.50 -6.10 -16.19
N SER A 116 -5.48 -6.22 -17.05
CA SER A 116 -5.58 -6.07 -18.50
C SER A 116 -4.40 -6.73 -19.20
N TRP A 117 -4.60 -7.31 -20.38
CA TRP A 117 -3.51 -7.78 -21.25
C TRP A 117 -2.74 -6.61 -21.90
N GLU A 118 -3.46 -5.60 -22.36
CA GLU A 118 -2.94 -4.39 -23.02
C GLU A 118 -2.12 -3.49 -22.08
N ASN A 119 -1.00 -2.96 -22.58
CA ASN A 119 -0.09 -2.10 -21.81
C ASN A 119 -0.69 -0.71 -21.48
N VAL A 120 -1.66 -0.26 -22.27
CA VAL A 120 -2.25 1.09 -22.17
C VAL A 120 -2.94 1.32 -20.82
N PRO A 121 -3.83 0.43 -20.32
CA PRO A 121 -4.39 0.54 -18.97
C PRO A 121 -3.44 0.03 -17.85
N LYS A 122 -2.47 -0.83 -18.18
CA LYS A 122 -1.51 -1.42 -17.22
C LYS A 122 -0.52 -0.39 -16.67
N TYR A 123 0.04 0.45 -17.54
CA TYR A 123 1.12 1.39 -17.18
C TYR A 123 0.72 2.51 -16.23
N PRO A 124 -0.33 3.31 -16.51
CA PRO A 124 -0.65 4.49 -15.71
C PRO A 124 -1.20 4.13 -14.32
N ILE A 125 -2.04 3.09 -14.23
CA ILE A 125 -2.80 2.80 -13.01
C ILE A 125 -2.00 1.89 -12.06
N LEU A 126 -1.31 0.88 -12.60
CA LEU A 126 -0.60 -0.10 -11.80
C LEU A 126 0.87 0.29 -11.61
N HIS A 127 1.51 0.76 -12.67
CA HIS A 127 2.93 1.11 -12.64
C HIS A 127 3.16 2.50 -12.07
N THR A 128 2.48 3.53 -12.58
CA THR A 128 2.74 4.91 -12.15
C THR A 128 2.33 5.14 -10.70
N THR A 129 1.16 4.66 -10.25
CA THR A 129 0.73 4.88 -8.86
C THR A 129 1.58 4.13 -7.83
N ASN A 130 1.90 2.86 -8.07
CA ASN A 130 2.79 2.10 -7.17
C ASN A 130 4.23 2.62 -7.21
N SER A 131 4.72 3.05 -8.38
CA SER A 131 6.06 3.66 -8.48
C SER A 131 6.13 4.99 -7.75
N LEU A 132 5.08 5.82 -7.82
CA LEU A 132 5.03 7.09 -7.09
C LEU A 132 4.98 6.86 -5.58
N LEU A 133 4.17 5.90 -5.11
CA LEU A 133 4.08 5.53 -3.70
C LEU A 133 5.43 5.01 -3.16
N ASN A 134 6.10 4.16 -3.93
CA ASN A 134 7.44 3.65 -3.60
C ASN A 134 8.49 4.77 -3.59
N LEU A 135 8.46 5.69 -4.55
CA LEU A 135 9.37 6.84 -4.58
C LEU A 135 9.17 7.74 -3.35
N LEU A 136 7.91 8.04 -3.00
CA LEU A 136 7.57 8.83 -1.83
C LEU A 136 8.02 8.15 -0.52
N ASN A 137 7.98 6.83 -0.47
CA ASN A 137 8.51 6.05 0.65
C ASN A 137 10.03 6.12 0.75
N VAL A 138 10.73 5.89 -0.37
CA VAL A 138 12.20 5.96 -0.42
C VAL A 138 12.69 7.35 -0.01
N LEU A 139 12.09 8.41 -0.57
CA LEU A 139 12.44 9.77 -0.22
C LEU A 139 12.25 10.04 1.28
N ARG A 140 11.10 9.67 1.86
CA ARG A 140 10.86 9.84 3.30
C ARG A 140 11.82 9.04 4.17
N ASN A 141 12.14 7.81 3.79
CA ASN A 141 13.12 7.00 4.52
C ASN A 141 14.50 7.67 4.46
N CYS A 142 14.96 8.11 3.28
CA CYS A 142 16.22 8.86 3.15
C CYS A 142 16.26 10.10 4.04
N TYR A 143 15.19 10.91 4.05
CA TYR A 143 15.09 12.07 4.94
C TYR A 143 15.11 11.69 6.43
N SER A 144 14.44 10.58 6.80
CA SER A 144 14.44 10.07 8.17
C SER A 144 15.84 9.65 8.62
N TYR A 145 16.59 8.95 7.76
CA TYR A 145 17.98 8.56 8.06
C TYR A 145 18.90 9.77 8.24
N GLN A 146 18.74 10.78 7.39
CA GLN A 146 19.53 12.01 7.49
C GLN A 146 19.24 12.77 8.79
N SER A 147 17.96 12.86 9.19
CA SER A 147 17.54 13.49 10.45
C SER A 147 18.07 12.77 11.70
N ILE A 148 18.17 11.44 11.69
CA ILE A 148 18.72 10.67 12.80
C ILE A 148 20.23 10.92 12.92
N ASN A 149 20.94 10.93 11.80
CA ASN A 149 22.38 11.18 11.79
C ASN A 149 22.73 12.58 12.33
N THR A 150 21.94 13.61 12.02
CA THR A 150 22.17 14.97 12.57
C THR A 150 21.93 15.01 14.08
N SER A 151 20.87 14.39 14.60
CA SER A 151 20.62 14.34 16.06
C SER A 151 21.70 13.56 16.83
N THR A 152 22.30 12.55 16.21
CA THR A 152 23.35 11.73 16.84
C THR A 152 24.68 12.49 16.95
N GLN A 153 24.96 13.39 15.99
CA GLN A 153 26.16 14.23 15.98
C GLN A 153 26.09 15.31 17.07
N GLU A 154 24.94 15.98 17.26
CA GLU A 154 24.75 16.96 18.34
C GLU A 154 24.87 16.33 19.74
N GLY A 155 24.37 15.10 19.92
CA GLY A 155 24.50 14.36 21.18
C GLY A 155 25.94 13.90 21.52
N LYS A 156 26.82 13.80 20.52
CA LYS A 156 28.26 13.52 20.71
C LYS A 156 29.11 14.79 20.82
N SER A 157 28.64 15.91 20.28
CA SER A 157 29.33 17.20 20.39
C SER A 157 29.14 17.88 21.75
N ASN A 158 28.07 17.54 22.48
CA ASN A 158 27.75 18.07 23.81
C ASN A 158 28.19 17.16 24.98
N ARG A 159 29.03 16.15 24.71
CA ARG A 159 29.57 15.23 25.72
C ARG A 159 31.09 15.19 25.60
#